data_AF-A5L397-F1
#
_entry.id   AF-A5L397-F1
#
_cell.length_a   1.000
_cell.length_b   1.000
_cell.length_c   1.000
_cell.angle_alpha   90.00
_cell.angle_beta   90.00
_cell.angle_gamma   90.00
#
_symmetry.space_group_name_H-M   'P 1'
#
loop_
_entity.id
_entity.type
_entity.pdbx_description
1 polymer ?
#
loop_
_entity_poly.entity_id
_entity_poly.type
_entity_poly.pdbx_seq_one_letter_code
_entity_poly.pdbx_strand_id
1 'polypeptide(L)'
;MLPAAFSEALRQKWCLVKSIVAVVRDRSVKGKGSYETSYYICTDHLSLELASKATRKHWHIENQQHWALDVIFKEDEQRIYAGDSALNMACCRRFVQNLFRKSEGNLSVPRKMNQAAWNKDYREKVLFTSD
;
A
#
# COMPACT_ATOMS: atom_id res chain seq x y z
N MET A 1 -23.79 -3.43 -0.59
CA MET A 1 -23.81 -2.52 0.58
C MET A 1 -24.95 -2.94 1.45
N LEU A 2 -24.68 -3.33 2.69
CA LEU A 2 -25.74 -3.63 3.65
C LEU A 2 -25.82 -2.46 4.64
N PRO A 3 -27.01 -1.89 4.91
CA PRO A 3 -27.16 -0.95 6.01
C PRO A 3 -26.72 -1.68 7.29
N ALA A 4 -25.99 -0.97 8.15
CA ALA A 4 -25.48 -1.55 9.38
C ALA A 4 -26.66 -1.77 10.36
N ALA A 5 -27.31 -2.93 10.26
CA ALA A 5 -28.39 -3.34 11.14
C ALA A 5 -27.81 -3.87 12.47
N PHE A 6 -27.25 -2.96 13.26
CA PHE A 6 -26.74 -3.30 14.59
C PHE A 6 -27.85 -3.33 15.63
N SER A 7 -27.70 -4.20 16.62
CA SER A 7 -28.47 -4.16 17.87
C SER A 7 -28.24 -2.85 18.61
N GLU A 8 -29.17 -2.45 19.47
CA GLU A 8 -29.10 -1.18 20.19
C GLU A 8 -27.82 -1.03 21.03
N ALA A 9 -27.40 -2.10 21.71
CA ALA A 9 -26.14 -2.15 22.45
C ALA A 9 -24.90 -1.96 21.55
N LEU A 10 -24.93 -2.48 20.32
CA LEU A 10 -23.83 -2.30 19.36
C LEU A 10 -23.85 -0.90 18.74
N ARG A 11 -25.04 -0.32 18.48
CA ARG A 11 -25.16 1.07 18.00
C ARG A 11 -24.60 2.08 18.99
N GLN A 12 -24.81 1.87 20.30
CA GLN A 12 -24.20 2.73 21.33
C GLN A 12 -22.67 2.64 21.31
N LYS A 13 -22.10 1.44 21.18
CA LYS A 13 -20.65 1.24 21.16
C LYS A 13 -19.99 1.68 19.85
N TRP A 14 -20.68 1.56 18.72
CA TRP A 14 -20.16 1.79 17.37
C TRP A 14 -20.97 2.88 16.65
N CYS A 15 -21.26 3.98 17.35
CA CYS A 15 -22.17 5.03 16.91
C CYS A 15 -21.76 5.72 15.61
N LEU A 16 -20.46 5.70 15.28
CA LEU A 16 -19.92 6.29 14.06
C LEU A 16 -20.10 5.40 12.83
N VAL A 17 -20.40 4.11 12.99
CA VAL A 17 -20.51 3.18 11.86
C VAL A 17 -21.86 3.35 11.18
N LYS A 18 -21.82 3.68 9.90
CA LYS A 18 -23.03 3.92 9.08
C LYS A 18 -23.30 2.82 8.09
N SER A 19 -22.29 2.08 7.66
CA SER A 19 -22.47 1.02 6.65
C SER A 19 -21.41 -0.08 6.76
N ILE A 20 -21.77 -1.25 6.20
CA ILE A 20 -20.85 -2.37 6.04
C ILE A 20 -20.75 -2.72 4.55
N VAL A 21 -19.53 -2.78 4.04
CA VAL A 21 -19.23 -3.20 2.67
C VAL A 21 -18.65 -4.60 2.71
N ALA A 22 -19.31 -5.56 2.07
CA ALA A 22 -18.73 -6.86 1.77
C ALA A 22 -18.08 -6.81 0.38
N VAL A 23 -16.81 -7.21 0.29
CA VAL A 23 -16.08 -7.34 -0.97
C VAL A 23 -15.72 -8.79 -1.16
N VAL A 24 -16.28 -9.39 -2.21
CA VAL A 24 -15.92 -10.75 -2.64
C VAL A 24 -14.83 -10.62 -3.71
N ARG A 25 -13.70 -11.28 -3.48
CA ARG A 25 -12.62 -11.43 -4.45
C ARG A 25 -12.65 -12.85 -4.99
N ASP A 26 -12.72 -12.95 -6.31
CA ASP A 26 -12.48 -14.18 -7.03
C ASP A 26 -11.07 -14.13 -7.62
N ARG A 27 -10.27 -15.15 -7.34
CA ARG A 27 -8.91 -15.30 -7.84
C ARG A 27 -8.71 -16.71 -8.35
N SER A 28 -8.24 -16.83 -9.59
CA SER A 28 -7.78 -18.09 -10.17
C SER A 28 -6.27 -18.09 -10.34
N VAL A 29 -5.60 -19.12 -9.81
CA VAL A 29 -4.15 -19.33 -9.95
C VAL A 29 -3.91 -20.75 -10.42
N LYS A 30 -3.23 -20.92 -11.56
CA LYS A 30 -2.90 -22.23 -12.15
C LYS A 30 -4.13 -23.17 -12.24
N GLY A 31 -5.28 -22.62 -12.63
CA GLY A 31 -6.54 -23.37 -12.78
C GLY A 31 -7.29 -23.67 -11.48
N LYS A 32 -6.81 -23.23 -10.31
CA LYS A 32 -7.54 -23.33 -9.04
C LYS A 32 -8.14 -21.98 -8.69
N GLY A 33 -9.47 -21.93 -8.62
CA GLY A 33 -10.24 -20.78 -8.15
C GLY A 33 -10.30 -20.74 -6.62
N SER A 34 -10.30 -19.53 -6.07
CA SER A 34 -10.50 -19.26 -4.65
C SER A 34 -11.35 -18.01 -4.49
N TYR A 35 -12.22 -18.04 -3.49
CA TYR A 35 -13.05 -16.89 -3.11
C TYR A 35 -12.65 -16.42 -1.73
N GLU A 36 -12.50 -15.12 -1.60
CA GLU A 36 -12.27 -14.46 -0.32
C GLU A 36 -13.33 -13.38 -0.12
N THR A 37 -13.92 -13.31 1.06
CA THR A 37 -14.83 -12.22 1.42
C THR A 37 -14.20 -11.39 2.53
N SER A 38 -13.99 -10.10 2.28
CA SER A 38 -13.59 -9.13 3.30
C SER A 38 -14.75 -8.20 3.63
N TYR A 39 -14.91 -7.88 4.91
CA TYR A 39 -15.89 -6.91 5.39
C TYR A 39 -15.19 -5.63 5.83
N TYR A 40 -15.69 -4.51 5.33
CA TYR A 40 -15.22 -3.18 5.70
C TYR A 40 -16.30 -2.46 6.48
N ILE A 41 -15.88 -1.78 7.54
CA ILE A 41 -16.72 -0.96 8.40
C ILE A 41 -16.50 0.49 7.98
N CYS A 42 -17.58 1.19 7.63
CA CYS A 42 -17.49 2.54 7.12
C CYS A 42 -18.29 3.50 7.99
N THR A 43 -17.69 4.65 8.28
CA THR A 43 -18.34 5.76 9.00
C THR A 43 -19.21 6.63 8.10
N ASP A 44 -19.29 6.29 6.82
CA ASP A 44 -20.08 6.99 5.83
C ASP A 44 -20.92 6.01 4.97
N HIS A 45 -21.92 6.55 4.29
CA HIS A 45 -22.71 5.83 3.30
C HIS A 45 -22.01 5.93 1.94
N LEU A 46 -21.16 4.95 1.63
CA LEU A 46 -20.45 4.92 0.35
C LEU A 46 -21.37 4.39 -0.77
N SER A 47 -21.25 4.95 -1.98
CA SER A 47 -21.83 4.30 -3.15
C SER A 47 -21.06 3.01 -3.48
N LEU A 48 -21.70 2.06 -4.18
CA LEU A 48 -21.03 0.81 -4.59
C LEU A 48 -19.80 1.09 -5.46
N GLU A 49 -19.89 2.08 -6.34
CA GLU A 49 -18.78 2.50 -7.19
C GLU A 49 -17.61 3.05 -6.36
N LEU A 50 -17.90 3.96 -5.41
CA LEU A 50 -16.88 4.55 -4.56
C LEU A 50 -16.22 3.49 -3.68
N ALA A 51 -17.00 2.60 -3.06
CA ALA A 51 -16.49 1.50 -2.26
C ALA A 51 -15.58 0.59 -3.09
N SER A 52 -16.01 0.19 -4.29
CA SER A 52 -15.21 -0.66 -5.20
C SER A 52 -13.91 0.02 -5.61
N LYS A 53 -13.96 1.31 -5.96
CA LYS A 53 -12.78 2.10 -6.33
C LYS A 53 -11.83 2.26 -5.15
N ALA A 54 -12.35 2.53 -3.96
CA ALA A 54 -11.56 2.65 -2.73
C ALA A 54 -10.87 1.33 -2.39
N THR A 55 -11.57 0.20 -2.41
CA THR A 55 -10.98 -1.12 -2.14
C THR A 55 -9.89 -1.46 -3.16
N ARG A 56 -10.10 -1.20 -4.45
CA ARG A 56 -9.05 -1.40 -5.47
C ARG A 56 -7.84 -0.49 -5.27
N LYS A 57 -8.06 0.78 -4.94
CA LYS A 57 -6.98 1.73 -4.64
C LYS A 57 -6.19 1.32 -3.41
N HIS A 58 -6.85 0.84 -2.36
CA HIS A 58 -6.20 0.33 -1.17
C HIS A 58 -5.28 -0.86 -1.50
N TRP A 59 -5.77 -1.82 -2.30
CA TRP A 59 -4.92 -2.92 -2.77
C TRP A 59 -3.71 -2.45 -3.60
N HIS A 60 -3.88 -1.39 -4.39
CA HIS A 60 -2.78 -0.81 -5.14
C HIS A 60 -1.67 -0.26 -4.23
N ILE A 61 -2.01 0.32 -3.07
CA ILE A 61 -1.03 0.77 -2.07
C ILE A 61 -0.24 -0.43 -1.54
N GLU A 62 -0.94 -1.48 -1.13
CA GLU A 62 -0.31 -2.70 -0.61
C GLU A 62 0.66 -3.31 -1.64
N ASN A 63 0.21 -3.45 -2.88
CA ASN A 63 0.98 -4.09 -3.92
C ASN A 63 2.13 -3.23 -4.47
N GLN A 64 1.98 -1.91 -4.56
CA GLN A 64 2.97 -1.04 -5.21
C GLN A 64 3.90 -0.33 -4.21
N GLN A 65 3.46 -0.16 -2.96
CA GLN A 65 4.25 0.48 -1.92
C GLN A 65 4.77 -0.55 -0.92
N HIS A 66 3.88 -1.21 -0.17
CA HIS A 66 4.27 -2.09 0.94
C HIS A 66 5.15 -3.25 0.47
N TRP A 67 4.70 -4.02 -0.53
CA TRP A 67 5.51 -5.12 -1.07
C TRP A 67 6.93 -4.69 -1.47
N ALA A 68 7.06 -3.52 -2.09
CA ALA A 68 8.37 -3.00 -2.47
C ALA A 68 9.20 -2.56 -1.26
N LEU A 69 8.60 -1.97 -0.23
CA LEU A 69 9.30 -1.62 1.02
C LEU A 69 9.79 -2.89 1.74
N ASP A 70 8.91 -3.88 1.88
CA ASP A 70 9.17 -5.10 2.62
C ASP A 70 10.22 -5.97 1.90
N VAL A 71 10.06 -6.19 0.59
CA VAL A 71 10.89 -7.14 -0.17
C VAL A 71 12.12 -6.49 -0.81
N ILE A 72 11.99 -5.31 -1.41
CA ILE A 72 13.10 -4.66 -2.11
C ILE A 72 13.97 -3.86 -1.16
N PHE A 73 13.34 -3.07 -0.28
CA PHE A 73 14.05 -2.25 0.71
C PHE A 73 14.29 -2.96 2.05
N LYS A 74 13.86 -4.23 2.17
CA LYS A 74 14.11 -5.11 3.31
C LYS A 74 13.68 -4.46 4.62
N GLU A 75 12.52 -3.82 4.61
CA GLU A 75 11.98 -3.12 5.78
C GLU A 75 11.77 -4.08 6.96
N ASP A 76 11.18 -5.25 6.72
CA ASP A 76 10.96 -6.29 7.73
C ASP A 76 12.25 -6.89 8.32
N GLU A 77 13.36 -6.83 7.59
CA GLU A 77 14.66 -7.33 8.06
C GLU A 77 15.40 -6.31 8.95
N GLN A 78 14.89 -5.09 9.10
CA GLN A 78 15.55 -4.03 9.86
C GLN A 78 15.58 -4.35 11.36
N ARG A 79 16.79 -4.35 11.95
CA ARG A 79 17.03 -4.57 13.38
C ARG A 79 17.39 -3.31 14.17
N ILE A 80 17.05 -2.13 13.64
CA ILE A 80 17.38 -0.85 14.28
C ILE A 80 16.22 -0.48 15.21
N TYR A 81 16.49 -0.47 16.52
CA TYR A 81 15.49 -0.24 17.58
C TYR A 81 15.75 1.02 18.42
N ALA A 82 16.80 1.78 18.11
CA ALA A 82 17.20 2.93 18.93
C ALA A 82 16.39 4.19 18.58
N GLY A 83 15.69 4.78 19.56
CA GLY A 83 14.97 6.04 19.40
C GLY A 83 14.05 6.07 18.18
N ASP A 84 14.09 7.16 17.42
CA ASP A 84 13.26 7.36 16.22
C ASP A 84 13.82 6.69 14.95
N SER A 85 14.82 5.80 15.08
CA SER A 85 15.51 5.23 13.92
C SER A 85 14.58 4.44 12.99
N ALA A 86 13.57 3.74 13.53
CA ALA A 86 12.60 3.02 12.73
C ALA A 86 11.79 3.97 11.82
N LEU A 87 11.31 5.08 12.39
CA LEU A 87 10.56 6.10 11.68
C LEU A 87 11.42 6.83 10.64
N ASN A 88 12.65 7.20 11.01
CA ASN A 88 13.60 7.85 10.11
C ASN A 88 13.91 6.96 8.90
N MET A 89 14.20 5.67 9.14
CA MET A 89 14.45 4.73 8.04
C MET A 89 13.24 4.48 7.16
N ALA A 90 12.04 4.37 7.73
CA ALA A 90 10.81 4.26 6.95
C ALA A 90 10.61 5.49 6.05
N CYS A 91 10.88 6.69 6.55
CA CYS A 91 10.83 7.93 5.78
C CYS A 91 11.87 7.92 4.63
N CYS A 92 13.13 7.59 4.93
CA CYS A 92 14.19 7.50 3.93
C CYS A 92 13.88 6.49 2.83
N ARG A 93 13.40 5.29 3.16
CA ARG A 93 13.01 4.27 2.17
C ARG A 93 11.91 4.77 1.24
N ARG A 94 10.85 5.37 1.81
CA ARG A 94 9.72 5.92 1.03
C ARG A 94 10.19 7.06 0.12
N PHE A 95 11.06 7.94 0.62
CA PHE A 95 11.67 9.00 -0.18
C PHE A 95 12.44 8.44 -1.39
N VAL A 96 13.36 7.49 -1.14
CA VAL A 96 14.17 6.86 -2.18
C VAL A 96 13.31 6.05 -3.17
N GLN A 97 12.30 5.33 -2.68
CA GLN A 97 11.34 4.61 -3.54
C GLN A 97 10.62 5.57 -4.50
N ASN A 98 10.19 6.73 -4.00
CA ASN A 98 9.53 7.74 -4.84
C ASN A 98 10.48 8.32 -5.89
N LEU A 99 11.75 8.56 -5.56
CA LEU A 99 12.75 8.99 -6.55
C LEU A 99 12.90 7.97 -7.69
N PHE A 100 13.06 6.69 -7.37
CA PHE A 100 13.16 5.66 -8.41
C PHE A 100 11.89 5.46 -9.24
N ARG A 101 10.72 5.74 -8.66
CA ARG A 101 9.45 5.72 -9.40
C ARG A 101 9.33 6.89 -10.37
N LYS A 102 9.85 8.06 -10.01
CA LYS A 102 9.88 9.26 -10.86
C LYS A 102 11.03 9.24 -11.88
N SER A 103 12.10 8.50 -11.60
CA SER A 103 13.26 8.46 -12.48
C SER A 103 12.92 7.85 -13.84
N GLU A 104 13.50 8.41 -14.89
CA GLU A 104 13.34 7.92 -16.26
C GLU A 104 13.83 6.47 -16.42
N GLY A 105 13.29 5.81 -17.47
CA GLY A 105 13.69 4.47 -17.90
C GLY A 105 12.84 3.34 -17.34
N ASN A 106 12.84 2.22 -18.07
CA ASN A 106 11.97 1.06 -17.83
C ASN A 106 12.62 -0.04 -16.96
N LEU A 107 13.64 0.32 -16.18
CA LEU A 107 14.30 -0.62 -15.28
C LEU A 107 13.46 -0.86 -14.02
N SER A 108 13.51 -2.09 -13.50
CA SER A 108 12.91 -2.41 -12.21
C SER A 108 13.62 -1.67 -11.07
N VAL A 109 12.90 -1.40 -9.97
CA VAL A 109 13.45 -0.67 -8.80
C VAL A 109 14.77 -1.28 -8.29
N PRO A 110 14.94 -2.61 -8.14
CA PRO A 110 16.22 -3.18 -7.72
C PRO A 110 17.36 -2.91 -8.70
N ARG A 111 17.07 -2.91 -10.02
CA ARG A 111 18.07 -2.60 -11.05
C ARG A 111 18.44 -1.12 -11.02
N LYS A 112 17.47 -0.22 -10.82
CA LYS A 112 17.71 1.22 -10.63
C LYS A 112 18.58 1.47 -9.38
N MET A 113 18.31 0.76 -8.29
CA MET A 113 19.15 0.81 -7.08
C MET A 113 20.59 0.37 -7.34
N ASN A 114 20.80 -0.78 -8.00
CA ASN A 114 22.14 -1.26 -8.35
C ASN A 114 22.86 -0.30 -9.30
N GLN A 115 22.16 0.25 -10.29
CA GLN A 115 22.73 1.22 -11.21
C GLN A 115 23.13 2.50 -10.49
N ALA A 116 22.29 3.02 -9.58
CA ALA A 116 22.63 4.16 -8.74
C ALA A 116 23.83 3.85 -7.83
N ALA A 117 23.96 2.62 -7.32
CA ALA A 117 25.12 2.22 -6.54
C ALA A 117 26.43 2.24 -7.35
N TRP A 118 26.40 1.93 -8.64
CA TRP A 118 27.62 1.72 -9.45
C TRP A 118 27.95 2.88 -10.40
N ASN A 119 26.96 3.67 -10.80
CA ASN A 119 27.12 4.77 -11.74
C ASN A 119 26.78 6.10 -11.05
N LYS A 120 27.80 6.95 -10.89
CA LYS A 120 27.68 8.25 -10.24
C LYS A 120 26.73 9.17 -11.01
N ASP A 121 26.86 9.26 -12.33
CA ASP A 121 26.06 10.16 -13.17
C ASP A 121 24.56 9.78 -13.12
N TYR A 122 24.28 8.47 -13.14
CA TYR A 122 22.91 7.97 -12.96
C TYR A 122 22.36 8.31 -11.57
N ARG A 123 23.16 8.11 -10.51
CA ARG A 123 22.77 8.46 -9.14
C ARG A 123 22.45 9.96 -9.02
N GLU A 124 23.30 10.80 -9.58
CA GLU A 124 23.12 12.26 -9.57
C GLU A 124 21.83 12.66 -10.27
N LYS A 125 21.57 12.09 -11.45
CA LYS A 125 20.31 12.29 -12.19
C LYS A 125 19.06 11.90 -11.40
N VAL A 126 19.12 10.79 -10.65
CA VAL A 126 18.00 10.33 -9.80
C VAL A 126 17.80 11.23 -8.58
N LEU A 127 18.88 11.73 -7.96
CA LEU A 127 18.80 12.56 -6.76
C LEU A 127 18.37 14.00 -7.04
N PHE A 128 18.86 14.56 -8.14
CA PHE A 128 18.63 15.96 -8.53
C PHE A 128 17.81 16.05 -9.81
N THR A 129 16.82 15.16 -9.99
CA THR A 129 15.91 15.22 -11.13
C THR A 129 15.35 16.65 -11.26
N SER A 130 15.74 17.34 -12.32
CA SER A 130 15.22 18.67 -12.66
C SER A 130 13.74 18.52 -12.96
N ASP A 131 12.90 19.25 -12.22
CA ASP A 131 11.49 19.46 -12.57
C ASP A 131 11.36 20.20 -13.91
#